data_AF-K5WZF7-F1
#
_entry.id   AF-K5WZF7-F1
#
_cell.length_a   1.000
_cell.length_b   1.000
_cell.length_c   1.000
_cell.angle_alpha   90.00
_cell.angle_beta   90.00
_cell.angle_gamma   90.00
#
_symmetry.space_group_name_H-M   'P 1'
#
loop_
_entity.id
_entity.type
_entity.pdbx_description
1 polymer ?
#
loop_
_entity_poly.entity_id
_entity_poly.type
_entity_poly.pdbx_seq_one_letter_code
_entity_poly.pdbx_strand_id
1 'polypeptide(L)'
;MMEDEVTTLREKLLSLPQSEREQATPQRSGSEITWVRTPAPSAEHSPEPSLVKRARQGRETPSSPGGRARSTPEPPILKRHRLQGGSVSNAPSRQPAAPQKASRAQRVNGCRTRDAGDDVIGQRQERVCKDVDLGSVTTEEVAALIQTRVMGKGTDVEDAALVRLVRGFQAGSLEDWRAHLRELAGCRPLVAAEWIGSCDNLDKVEDSAMRLIQRHQVIGEMVDNEVGSAYIAGAIQVIEILKFAMDWNGTRGEGSKRGKTQFYIRAFQNCPPYAEAYRTLGDKERRTVLEEHKNAFATWKKRNEIVVTARNRLLTLYNAFGCAVIVDPFWRLDSMGNRCSRSFTAVVERVYARMCDESEDPASTLKEHNKVAYTALKRIFTVVHSQQLAAKIGNFVKDHEPTFALDW
;
A
#
# COMPACT_ATOMS: atom_id res chain seq x y z
N MET A 1 -13.32 -34.31 7.09
CA MET A 1 -12.36 -34.90 8.03
C MET A 1 -12.91 -34.68 9.41
N MET A 2 -13.19 -35.77 10.11
CA MET A 2 -13.69 -35.69 11.49
C MET A 2 -12.53 -35.28 12.41
N GLU A 3 -12.81 -34.54 13.48
CA GLU A 3 -11.80 -34.04 14.44
C GLU A 3 -10.91 -35.17 14.99
N ASP A 4 -11.43 -36.39 15.03
CA ASP A 4 -10.74 -37.61 15.44
C ASP A 4 -9.59 -38.01 14.48
N GLU A 5 -9.73 -37.78 13.18
CA GLU A 5 -8.68 -38.09 12.19
C GLU A 5 -7.49 -37.14 12.32
N VAL A 6 -7.76 -35.85 12.57
CA VAL A 6 -6.71 -34.83 12.74
C VAL A 6 -5.91 -35.09 14.02
N THR A 7 -6.60 -35.44 15.10
CA THR A 7 -5.99 -35.72 16.40
C THR A 7 -5.08 -36.95 16.31
N THR A 8 -5.56 -38.02 15.66
CA THR A 8 -4.78 -39.25 15.43
C THR A 8 -3.53 -38.99 14.59
N LEU A 9 -3.63 -38.16 13.54
CA LEU A 9 -2.47 -37.82 12.70
C LEU A 9 -1.43 -36.98 13.43
N ARG A 10 -1.87 -36.08 14.31
CA ARG A 10 -0.99 -35.25 15.13
C ARG A 10 -0.23 -36.07 16.16
N GLU A 11 -0.90 -37.02 16.82
CA GLU A 11 -0.25 -37.93 17.77
C GLU A 11 0.77 -38.84 17.08
N LYS A 12 0.45 -39.39 15.89
CA LYS A 12 1.40 -40.16 15.08
C LYS A 12 2.62 -39.32 14.68
N LEU A 13 2.45 -38.08 14.22
CA LEU A 13 3.58 -37.21 13.86
C LEU A 13 4.45 -36.88 15.08
N LEU A 14 3.85 -36.65 16.25
CA LEU A 14 4.58 -36.34 17.48
C LEU A 14 5.34 -37.55 18.05
N SER A 15 4.87 -38.77 17.75
CA SER A 15 5.57 -40.00 18.14
C SER A 15 6.84 -40.29 17.32
N LEU A 16 7.06 -39.61 16.19
CA LEU A 16 8.27 -39.79 15.40
C LEU A 16 9.50 -39.13 16.07
N PRO A 17 10.71 -39.69 15.92
CA PRO A 17 11.97 -39.02 16.24
C PRO A 17 12.07 -37.65 15.55
N GLN A 18 12.71 -36.67 16.19
CA GLN A 18 12.79 -35.29 15.67
C GLN A 18 13.38 -35.22 14.25
N SER A 19 14.40 -36.02 13.96
CA SER A 19 15.03 -36.12 12.64
C SER A 19 14.09 -36.65 11.55
N GLU A 20 13.07 -37.42 11.91
CA GLU A 20 12.08 -37.95 10.98
C GLU A 20 10.91 -36.98 10.78
N ARG A 21 10.53 -36.22 11.81
CA ARG A 21 9.49 -35.17 11.71
C ARG A 21 9.84 -34.11 10.68
N GLU A 22 11.11 -33.74 10.57
CA GLU A 22 11.58 -32.73 9.61
C GLU A 22 11.56 -33.22 8.15
N GLN A 23 11.46 -34.53 7.91
CA GLN A 23 11.54 -35.15 6.58
C GLN A 23 10.23 -35.85 6.15
N ALA A 24 9.26 -35.97 7.06
CA ALA A 24 8.01 -36.68 6.82
C ALA A 24 7.00 -35.78 6.10
N THR A 25 6.50 -36.24 4.95
CA THR A 25 5.41 -35.59 4.22
C THR A 25 4.18 -36.51 4.27
N PRO A 26 2.97 -36.00 4.55
CA PRO A 26 1.78 -36.84 4.58
C PRO A 26 1.41 -37.21 3.15
N GLN A 27 1.34 -38.51 2.86
CA GLN A 27 0.92 -39.03 1.57
C GLN A 27 -0.40 -39.78 1.74
N ARG A 28 -1.38 -39.44 0.91
CA ARG A 28 -2.71 -40.05 0.95
C ARG A 28 -2.78 -41.18 -0.08
N SER A 29 -3.09 -42.39 0.38
CA SER A 29 -3.36 -43.56 -0.46
C SER A 29 -4.75 -44.10 -0.12
N GLY A 30 -5.75 -43.79 -0.96
CA GLY A 30 -7.15 -44.10 -0.68
C GLY A 30 -7.69 -43.31 0.53
N SER A 31 -8.28 -44.04 1.49
CA SER A 31 -8.78 -43.48 2.76
C SER A 31 -7.70 -43.37 3.84
N GLU A 32 -6.47 -43.84 3.59
CA GLU A 32 -5.40 -43.86 4.59
C GLU A 32 -4.37 -42.75 4.32
N ILE A 33 -3.90 -42.10 5.38
CA ILE A 33 -2.81 -41.13 5.35
C ILE A 33 -1.60 -41.77 6.02
N THR A 34 -0.52 -41.94 5.27
CA THR A 34 0.77 -42.44 5.76
C THR A 34 1.81 -41.33 5.71
N TRP A 35 2.71 -41.30 6.68
CA TRP A 35 3.85 -40.38 6.67
C TRP A 35 5.00 -41.05 5.94
N VAL A 36 5.37 -40.53 4.78
CA VAL A 36 6.46 -41.08 3.96
C VAL A 36 7.68 -40.17 4.10
N ARG A 37 8.84 -40.78 4.31
CA ARG A 37 10.11 -40.06 4.36
C ARG A 37 10.44 -39.54 2.97
N THR A 38 10.57 -38.23 2.85
CA THR A 38 10.99 -37.60 1.59
C THR A 38 12.48 -37.88 1.41
N PRO A 39 12.92 -38.58 0.34
CA PRO A 39 14.35 -38.77 0.10
C PRO A 39 15.02 -37.40 -0.06
N ALA A 40 16.18 -37.22 0.57
CA ALA A 40 16.98 -36.02 0.40
C ALA A 40 17.29 -35.84 -1.10
N PRO A 41 17.23 -34.61 -1.64
CA PRO A 41 17.53 -34.37 -3.05
C PRO A 41 18.95 -34.86 -3.35
N SER A 42 19.05 -35.87 -4.21
CA SER A 42 20.32 -36.40 -4.70
C SER A 42 21.10 -35.28 -5.38
N ALA A 43 22.34 -35.05 -4.93
CA ALA A 43 23.21 -33.94 -5.36
C ALA A 43 23.80 -34.11 -6.79
N GLU A 44 23.15 -34.86 -7.67
CA GLU A 44 23.63 -35.11 -9.02
C GLU A 44 22.67 -34.50 -10.03
N HIS A 45 23.22 -33.64 -10.90
CA HIS A 45 22.59 -32.94 -12.03
C HIS A 45 22.00 -31.54 -11.72
N SER A 46 22.87 -30.60 -11.37
CA SER A 46 22.67 -29.20 -11.75
C SER A 46 23.25 -28.96 -13.16
N PRO A 47 22.44 -28.61 -14.17
CA PRO A 47 22.96 -28.24 -15.49
C PRO A 47 23.67 -26.87 -15.42
N GLU A 48 24.88 -26.80 -15.98
CA GLU A 48 25.65 -25.57 -16.17
C GLU A 48 24.82 -24.50 -16.92
N PRO A 49 24.81 -23.24 -16.44
CA PRO A 49 24.20 -22.15 -17.20
C PRO A 49 25.11 -21.75 -18.37
N SER A 50 24.63 -22.04 -19.58
CA SER A 50 25.24 -21.64 -20.86
C SER A 50 25.48 -20.12 -20.93
N LEU A 51 26.74 -19.75 -21.10
CA LEU A 51 27.21 -18.39 -21.35
C LEU A 51 26.74 -17.88 -22.73
N VAL A 52 25.80 -16.93 -22.72
CA VAL A 52 25.47 -16.12 -23.90
C VAL A 52 26.58 -15.10 -24.13
N LYS A 53 27.44 -15.40 -25.11
CA LYS A 53 28.41 -14.46 -25.69
C LYS A 53 27.67 -13.31 -26.39
N ARG A 54 27.77 -12.09 -25.85
CA ARG A 54 27.55 -10.86 -26.63
C ARG A 54 28.86 -10.09 -26.73
N ALA A 55 29.47 -10.18 -27.90
CA ALA A 55 30.61 -9.38 -28.31
C ALA A 55 30.20 -7.90 -28.46
N ARG A 56 30.91 -7.01 -27.78
CA ARG A 56 31.07 -5.62 -28.21
C ARG A 56 32.54 -5.25 -28.11
N GLN A 57 33.10 -4.98 -29.27
CA GLN A 57 34.47 -4.55 -29.50
C GLN A 57 34.72 -3.15 -28.94
N GLY A 58 35.84 -3.02 -28.23
CA GLY A 58 36.90 -2.05 -28.54
C GLY A 58 36.59 -0.56 -28.46
N ARG A 59 37.10 0.07 -27.40
CA ARG A 59 37.96 1.26 -27.56
C ARG A 59 38.83 1.45 -26.33
N GLU A 60 40.12 1.18 -26.52
CA GLU A 60 41.20 1.55 -25.63
C GLU A 60 41.45 3.07 -25.68
N THR A 61 41.87 3.65 -24.57
CA THR A 61 42.84 4.76 -24.50
C THR A 61 43.31 4.93 -23.04
N PRO A 62 44.51 5.49 -22.81
CA PRO A 62 45.46 4.93 -21.86
C PRO A 62 45.56 5.67 -20.53
N SER A 63 46.16 4.94 -19.59
CA SER A 63 46.62 5.32 -18.27
C SER A 63 47.56 6.53 -18.27
N SER A 64 47.40 7.40 -17.28
CA SER A 64 48.55 8.01 -16.61
C SER A 64 48.24 8.47 -15.17
N PRO A 65 49.26 8.53 -14.30
CA PRO A 65 49.12 8.51 -12.85
C PRO A 65 49.33 9.91 -12.24
N GLY A 66 48.86 10.11 -11.01
CA GLY A 66 49.22 11.31 -10.26
C GLY A 66 48.42 11.48 -8.98
N GLY A 67 49.11 11.41 -7.84
CA GLY A 67 48.51 11.43 -6.51
C GLY A 67 47.79 12.72 -6.12
N ARG A 68 47.10 12.66 -4.98
CA ARG A 68 47.38 13.49 -3.80
C ARG A 68 46.42 13.12 -2.67
N ALA A 69 47.00 12.83 -1.52
CA ALA A 69 46.33 12.82 -0.23
C ALA A 69 45.74 14.21 0.06
N ARG A 70 44.47 14.26 0.53
CA ARG A 70 43.92 15.39 1.27
C ARG A 70 43.00 14.89 2.37
N SER A 71 43.55 14.94 3.58
CA SER A 71 42.97 15.51 4.80
C SER A 71 41.46 15.78 4.81
N THR A 72 40.79 15.06 5.69
CA THR A 72 39.52 15.38 6.36
C THR A 72 39.46 16.80 6.90
N PRO A 73 38.31 17.50 6.83
CA PRO A 73 37.99 18.56 7.76
C PRO A 73 37.02 18.07 8.85
N GLU A 74 37.36 18.40 10.09
CA GLU A 74 36.47 18.36 11.26
C GLU A 74 35.20 19.21 11.06
N PRO A 75 34.08 18.86 11.73
CA PRO A 75 32.87 19.67 11.72
C PRO A 75 32.96 20.86 12.71
N PRO A 76 32.30 22.00 12.41
CA PRO A 76 32.36 23.17 13.26
C PRO A 76 31.51 23.04 14.53
N ILE A 77 32.11 23.53 15.61
CA ILE A 77 31.55 23.73 16.96
C ILE A 77 30.36 24.70 16.89
N LEU A 78 29.18 24.23 17.31
CA LEU A 78 28.00 25.07 17.57
C LEU A 78 28.23 25.92 18.83
N LYS A 79 28.51 27.22 18.64
CA LYS A 79 28.46 28.21 19.71
C LYS A 79 27.01 28.51 20.10
N ARG A 80 26.69 28.30 21.37
CA ARG A 80 25.54 28.87 22.07
C ARG A 80 25.59 30.40 21.99
N HIS A 81 24.48 31.04 21.60
CA HIS A 81 24.20 32.42 21.99
C HIS A 81 22.87 32.48 22.74
N ARG A 82 22.95 33.08 23.93
CA ARG A 82 21.85 33.48 24.79
C ARG A 82 21.91 35.02 24.89
N LEU A 83 20.71 35.59 25.00
CA LEU A 83 20.34 36.92 25.54
C LEU A 83 20.26 38.14 24.60
N GLN A 84 19.02 38.68 24.61
CA GLN A 84 18.61 40.07 24.81
C GLN A 84 18.76 41.09 23.67
N GLY A 85 17.59 41.57 23.23
CA GLY A 85 17.15 42.96 23.47
C GLY A 85 17.94 44.08 22.80
N GLY A 86 17.28 44.79 21.89
CA GLY A 86 17.81 46.06 21.39
C GLY A 86 17.13 46.53 20.11
N SER A 87 16.07 47.33 20.27
CA SER A 87 15.62 48.32 19.29
C SER A 87 16.79 49.24 18.93
N VAL A 88 17.00 49.55 17.64
CA VAL A 88 17.18 50.90 17.07
C VAL A 88 17.29 50.79 15.54
N SER A 89 16.51 51.65 14.89
CA SER A 89 16.51 52.07 13.49
C SER A 89 17.88 52.38 12.89
N ASN A 90 18.12 52.01 11.63
CA ASN A 90 18.56 52.95 10.58
C ASN A 90 18.77 52.24 9.24
N ALA A 91 18.06 52.72 8.23
CA ALA A 91 18.27 52.42 6.83
C ALA A 91 19.48 53.20 6.27
N PRO A 92 20.13 52.69 5.22
CA PRO A 92 20.60 53.59 4.18
C PRO A 92 20.19 53.13 2.77
N SER A 93 19.82 54.16 2.00
CA SER A 93 19.58 54.23 0.55
C SER A 93 20.38 53.25 -0.31
N ARG A 94 19.66 52.49 -1.14
CA ARG A 94 20.23 51.83 -2.33
C ARG A 94 19.88 52.64 -3.58
N GLN A 95 20.93 52.96 -4.36
CA GLN A 95 20.86 53.56 -5.69
C GLN A 95 20.16 52.62 -6.70
N PRO A 96 19.47 53.14 -7.73
CA PRO A 96 18.86 52.33 -8.77
C PRO A 96 19.90 51.89 -9.82
N ALA A 97 19.98 50.58 -10.06
CA ALA A 97 20.79 50.00 -11.13
C ALA A 97 20.06 50.11 -12.49
N ALA A 98 20.84 50.40 -13.53
CA ALA A 98 20.40 50.56 -14.92
C ALA A 98 19.83 49.26 -15.53
N PRO A 99 18.89 49.34 -16.49
CA PRO A 99 18.33 48.17 -17.16
C PRO A 99 19.24 47.70 -18.31
N GLN A 100 19.90 46.56 -18.12
CA GLN A 100 20.55 45.86 -19.23
C GLN A 100 19.51 45.10 -20.07
N LYS A 101 19.37 45.55 -21.32
CA LYS A 101 18.66 44.87 -22.40
C LYS A 101 19.35 43.54 -22.72
N ALA A 102 18.73 42.42 -22.34
CA ALA A 102 19.05 41.11 -22.89
C ALA A 102 17.82 40.59 -23.65
N SER A 103 17.86 40.81 -24.96
CA SER A 103 16.99 40.24 -25.98
C SER A 103 17.02 38.71 -25.90
N ARG A 104 16.06 38.12 -25.19
CA ARG A 104 15.79 36.68 -25.19
C ARG A 104 14.71 36.42 -26.24
N ALA A 105 15.14 35.91 -27.39
CA ALA A 105 14.27 35.43 -28.45
C ALA A 105 13.18 34.51 -27.86
N GLN A 106 11.94 34.99 -27.92
CA GLN A 106 10.73 34.23 -27.68
C GLN A 106 10.64 33.10 -28.72
N ARG A 107 11.13 31.92 -28.35
CA ARG A 107 10.68 30.68 -28.99
C ARG A 107 9.24 30.44 -28.53
N VAL A 108 8.30 30.90 -29.36
CA VAL A 108 6.88 30.56 -29.31
C VAL A 108 6.73 29.10 -29.75
N ASN A 109 7.17 28.15 -28.91
CA ASN A 109 6.75 26.75 -29.01
C ASN A 109 5.48 26.61 -28.15
N GLY A 110 4.38 27.11 -28.71
CA GLY A 110 3.07 27.20 -28.07
C GLY A 110 2.41 25.84 -27.84
N CYS A 111 2.08 25.58 -26.58
CA CYS A 111 0.70 25.35 -26.13
C CYS A 111 -0.18 24.42 -26.99
N ARG A 112 0.29 23.22 -27.36
CA ARG A 112 -0.56 22.19 -28.00
C ARG A 112 -0.70 20.88 -27.21
N THR A 113 0.02 20.72 -26.11
CA THR A 113 0.01 19.44 -25.34
C THR A 113 -0.98 19.43 -24.18
N ARG A 114 -1.58 20.56 -23.81
CA ARG A 114 -2.56 20.61 -22.71
C ARG A 114 -3.94 20.11 -23.16
N ASP A 115 -4.40 20.57 -24.32
CA ASP A 115 -5.74 20.27 -24.84
C ASP A 115 -5.97 18.75 -25.03
N ALA A 116 -4.97 18.02 -25.53
CA ALA A 116 -5.07 16.58 -25.72
C ALA A 116 -5.16 15.78 -24.41
N GLY A 117 -4.56 16.28 -23.32
CA GLY A 117 -4.66 15.65 -22.01
C GLY A 117 -6.05 15.83 -21.39
N ASP A 118 -6.61 17.03 -21.52
CA ASP A 118 -7.93 17.37 -20.99
C ASP A 118 -9.06 16.63 -21.72
N ASP A 119 -8.91 16.40 -23.03
CA ASP A 119 -9.85 15.59 -23.83
C ASP A 119 -9.87 14.12 -23.35
N VAL A 120 -8.69 13.51 -23.12
CA VAL A 120 -8.61 12.14 -22.57
C VAL A 120 -9.24 12.04 -21.18
N ILE A 121 -9.04 13.04 -20.32
CA ILE A 121 -9.68 13.08 -19.00
C ILE A 121 -11.20 13.21 -19.15
N GLY A 122 -11.68 14.06 -20.06
CA GLY A 122 -13.11 14.25 -20.33
C GLY A 122 -13.80 12.98 -20.84
N GLN A 123 -13.21 12.31 -21.82
CA GLN A 123 -13.74 11.05 -22.37
C GLN A 123 -13.83 9.95 -21.32
N ARG A 124 -12.86 9.88 -20.39
CA ARG A 124 -12.89 8.91 -19.30
C ARG A 124 -13.94 9.27 -18.24
N GLN A 125 -14.04 10.53 -17.87
CA GLN A 125 -15.11 11.01 -16.99
C GLN A 125 -16.48 10.65 -17.58
N GLU A 126 -16.73 10.97 -18.85
CA GLU A 126 -18.00 10.71 -19.52
C GLU A 126 -18.32 9.20 -19.55
N ARG A 127 -17.32 8.35 -19.79
CA ARG A 127 -17.48 6.90 -19.71
C ARG A 127 -17.89 6.42 -18.32
N VAL A 128 -17.22 6.92 -17.26
CA VAL A 128 -17.56 6.55 -15.87
C VAL A 128 -18.95 7.06 -15.50
N CYS A 129 -19.30 8.29 -15.89
CA CYS A 129 -20.58 8.90 -15.57
C CYS A 129 -21.75 8.29 -16.36
N LYS A 130 -21.53 7.79 -17.58
CA LYS A 130 -22.57 7.15 -18.39
C LYS A 130 -23.16 5.90 -17.72
N ASP A 131 -22.35 5.19 -16.95
CA ASP A 131 -22.74 3.92 -16.32
C ASP A 131 -23.36 4.11 -14.92
N VAL A 132 -23.53 5.36 -14.48
CA VAL A 132 -24.14 5.68 -13.17
C VAL A 132 -25.62 5.31 -13.14
N ASP A 133 -26.31 5.43 -14.29
CA ASP A 133 -27.72 5.10 -14.44
C ASP A 133 -28.01 3.58 -14.44
N LEU A 134 -26.98 2.72 -14.38
CA LEU A 134 -27.15 1.26 -14.31
C LEU A 134 -27.67 0.77 -12.94
N GLY A 135 -27.93 1.68 -12.01
CA GLY A 135 -28.37 1.37 -10.65
C GLY A 135 -27.24 0.84 -9.76
N SER A 136 -27.53 0.58 -8.48
CA SER A 136 -26.50 0.14 -7.52
C SER A 136 -25.91 -1.23 -7.84
N VAL A 137 -24.64 -1.44 -7.47
CA VAL A 137 -23.90 -2.69 -7.65
C VAL A 137 -24.55 -3.81 -6.82
N THR A 138 -24.96 -4.90 -7.47
CA THR A 138 -25.71 -5.98 -6.81
C THR A 138 -24.83 -6.87 -5.93
N THR A 139 -25.45 -7.64 -5.04
CA THR A 139 -24.74 -8.65 -4.22
C THR A 139 -24.02 -9.69 -5.07
N GLU A 140 -24.63 -10.11 -6.17
CA GLU A 140 -24.06 -11.05 -7.15
C GLU A 140 -22.83 -10.45 -7.84
N GLU A 141 -22.91 -9.20 -8.31
CA GLU A 141 -21.79 -8.49 -8.92
C GLU A 141 -20.60 -8.40 -7.95
N VAL A 142 -20.85 -8.05 -6.67
CA VAL A 142 -19.80 -8.02 -5.65
C VAL A 142 -19.21 -9.40 -5.39
N ALA A 143 -20.04 -10.44 -5.25
CA ALA A 143 -19.56 -11.80 -5.04
C ALA A 143 -18.68 -12.28 -6.21
N ALA A 144 -19.10 -11.99 -7.45
CA ALA A 144 -18.30 -12.27 -8.64
C ALA A 144 -16.96 -11.54 -8.61
N LEU A 145 -16.91 -10.26 -8.19
CA LEU A 145 -15.67 -9.49 -8.05
C LEU A 145 -14.74 -10.06 -6.98
N ILE A 146 -15.29 -10.58 -5.88
CA ILE A 146 -14.51 -11.20 -4.80
C ILE A 146 -13.90 -12.53 -5.27
N GLN A 147 -14.67 -13.32 -6.01
CA GLN A 147 -14.28 -14.66 -6.46
C GLN A 147 -13.38 -14.64 -7.70
N THR A 148 -13.54 -13.63 -8.57
CA THR A 148 -12.79 -13.52 -9.81
C THR A 148 -11.60 -12.58 -9.65
N ARG A 149 -10.45 -12.98 -10.19
CA ARG A 149 -9.34 -12.05 -10.32
C ARG A 149 -9.73 -11.00 -11.36
N VAL A 150 -9.57 -9.73 -11.02
CA VAL A 150 -9.82 -8.64 -11.96
C VAL A 150 -8.81 -8.70 -13.11
N MET A 151 -9.28 -9.05 -14.30
CA MET A 151 -8.50 -9.15 -15.53
C MET A 151 -8.83 -7.97 -16.46
N GLY A 152 -7.83 -7.38 -17.12
CA GLY A 152 -8.04 -6.30 -18.08
C GLY A 152 -6.85 -5.36 -18.24
N LYS A 153 -6.98 -4.40 -19.15
CA LYS A 153 -6.00 -3.32 -19.36
C LYS A 153 -6.20 -2.25 -18.28
N GLY A 154 -5.09 -1.68 -17.80
CA GLY A 154 -5.06 -0.87 -16.57
C GLY A 154 -6.16 0.20 -16.46
N THR A 155 -6.36 1.03 -17.50
CA THR A 155 -7.35 2.12 -17.48
C THR A 155 -8.80 1.63 -17.50
N ASP A 156 -9.11 0.56 -18.23
CA ASP A 156 -10.48 0.05 -18.32
C ASP A 156 -10.91 -0.58 -16.98
N VAL A 157 -9.97 -1.25 -16.31
CA VAL A 157 -10.20 -1.81 -14.97
C VAL A 157 -10.36 -0.70 -13.93
N GLU A 158 -9.56 0.36 -14.03
CA GLU A 158 -9.66 1.55 -13.19
C GLU A 158 -11.01 2.27 -13.37
N ASP A 159 -11.44 2.48 -14.61
CA ASP A 159 -12.73 3.09 -14.93
C ASP A 159 -13.88 2.23 -14.37
N ALA A 160 -13.83 0.91 -14.55
CA ALA A 160 -14.84 0.00 -14.01
C ALA A 160 -14.91 0.03 -12.46
N ALA A 161 -13.78 0.21 -11.78
CA ALA A 161 -13.77 0.38 -10.33
C ALA A 161 -14.38 1.72 -9.90
N LEU A 162 -14.11 2.79 -10.65
CA LEU A 162 -14.73 4.09 -10.41
C LEU A 162 -16.25 4.04 -10.62
N VAL A 163 -16.72 3.38 -11.69
CA VAL A 163 -18.15 3.15 -11.93
C VAL A 163 -18.82 2.51 -10.71
N ARG A 164 -18.19 1.50 -10.09
CA ARG A 164 -18.72 0.84 -8.89
C ARG A 164 -18.77 1.75 -7.66
N LEU A 165 -17.77 2.61 -7.48
CA LEU A 165 -17.81 3.62 -6.40
C LEU A 165 -18.96 4.60 -6.59
N VAL A 166 -19.21 5.05 -7.82
CA VAL A 166 -20.26 6.03 -8.14
C VAL A 166 -21.66 5.43 -8.04
N ARG A 167 -21.87 4.22 -8.62
CA ARG A 167 -23.15 3.49 -8.56
C ARG A 167 -23.58 3.17 -7.12
N GLY A 168 -22.64 3.07 -6.19
CA GLY A 168 -22.88 2.58 -4.84
C GLY A 168 -23.21 1.09 -4.82
N PHE A 169 -23.36 0.52 -3.64
CA PHE A 169 -23.61 -0.91 -3.47
C PHE A 169 -25.04 -1.17 -3.02
N GLN A 170 -25.57 -2.35 -3.30
CA GLN A 170 -26.79 -2.84 -2.67
C GLN A 170 -26.49 -3.43 -1.30
N ALA A 171 -27.39 -3.20 -0.34
CA ALA A 171 -27.22 -3.73 1.01
C ALA A 171 -27.29 -5.27 1.02
N GLY A 172 -28.23 -5.85 0.26
CA GLY A 172 -28.52 -7.29 0.17
C GLY A 172 -28.97 -7.95 1.48
N SER A 173 -29.86 -8.93 1.47
CA SER A 173 -30.16 -9.68 2.69
C SER A 173 -28.93 -10.51 3.13
N LEU A 174 -28.86 -10.89 4.42
CA LEU A 174 -27.78 -11.79 4.86
C LEU A 174 -27.85 -13.16 4.16
N GLU A 175 -29.05 -13.59 3.78
CA GLU A 175 -29.29 -14.83 3.03
C GLU A 175 -28.78 -14.72 1.60
N ASP A 176 -28.98 -13.56 0.94
CA ASP A 176 -28.45 -13.30 -0.41
C ASP A 176 -26.93 -13.41 -0.40
N TRP A 177 -26.27 -12.77 0.58
CA TRP A 177 -24.82 -12.85 0.72
C TRP A 177 -24.34 -14.29 1.00
N ARG A 178 -25.06 -15.06 1.83
CA ARG A 178 -24.75 -16.49 2.04
C ARG A 178 -24.92 -17.32 0.77
N ALA A 179 -25.91 -17.02 -0.04
CA ALA A 179 -26.15 -17.71 -1.30
C ALA A 179 -25.01 -17.46 -2.29
N HIS A 180 -24.63 -16.19 -2.49
CA HIS A 180 -23.60 -15.82 -3.48
C HIS A 180 -22.16 -16.10 -3.01
N LEU A 181 -21.88 -16.05 -1.70
CA LEU A 181 -20.54 -16.28 -1.13
C LEU A 181 -20.36 -17.70 -0.56
N ARG A 182 -21.26 -18.64 -0.90
CA ARG A 182 -21.23 -20.02 -0.36
C ARG A 182 -19.86 -20.68 -0.52
N GLU A 183 -19.24 -20.52 -1.68
CA GLU A 183 -17.92 -21.10 -1.99
C GLU A 183 -16.79 -20.55 -1.12
N LEU A 184 -16.97 -19.35 -0.54
CA LEU A 184 -16.00 -18.71 0.35
C LEU A 184 -16.28 -19.00 1.83
N ALA A 185 -17.50 -19.41 2.18
CA ALA A 185 -17.97 -19.60 3.56
C ALA A 185 -17.31 -20.77 4.33
N GLY A 186 -16.27 -21.40 3.78
CA GLY A 186 -15.49 -22.46 4.42
C GLY A 186 -13.97 -22.26 4.35
N CYS A 187 -13.49 -21.12 3.82
CA CYS A 187 -12.06 -20.84 3.77
C CYS A 187 -11.50 -20.68 5.19
N ARG A 188 -10.40 -21.39 5.50
CA ARG A 188 -9.91 -21.55 6.88
C ARG A 188 -9.55 -20.19 7.52
N PRO A 189 -10.09 -19.88 8.71
CA PRO A 189 -9.95 -18.57 9.37
C PRO A 189 -8.62 -18.33 10.11
N LEU A 190 -7.73 -19.33 10.20
CA LEU A 190 -6.55 -19.27 11.08
C LEU A 190 -5.66 -18.05 10.81
N VAL A 191 -5.37 -17.78 9.54
CA VAL A 191 -4.49 -16.68 9.13
C VAL A 191 -5.10 -15.32 9.48
N ALA A 192 -6.42 -15.14 9.35
CA ALA A 192 -7.03 -13.85 9.61
C ALA A 192 -7.06 -13.51 11.11
N ALA A 193 -7.24 -14.51 11.99
CA ALA A 193 -7.21 -14.29 13.45
C ALA A 193 -5.83 -13.78 13.93
N GLU A 194 -4.75 -14.35 13.39
CA GLU A 194 -3.37 -13.89 13.68
C GLU A 194 -3.14 -12.46 13.20
N TRP A 195 -3.56 -12.13 11.97
CA TRP A 195 -3.49 -10.76 11.45
C TRP A 195 -4.31 -9.79 12.29
N ILE A 196 -5.52 -10.16 12.69
CA ILE A 196 -6.39 -9.34 13.55
C ILE A 196 -5.68 -9.02 14.86
N GLY A 197 -5.12 -10.03 15.54
CA GLY A 197 -4.39 -9.85 16.79
C GLY A 197 -3.15 -8.98 16.62
N SER A 198 -2.39 -9.18 15.54
CA SER A 198 -1.26 -8.31 15.19
C SER A 198 -1.70 -6.86 15.02
N CYS A 199 -2.77 -6.61 14.25
CA CYS A 199 -3.31 -5.26 14.02
C CYS A 199 -3.83 -4.61 15.32
N ASP A 200 -4.48 -5.38 16.20
CA ASP A 200 -4.94 -4.86 17.51
C ASP A 200 -3.77 -4.45 18.40
N ASN A 201 -2.64 -5.15 18.31
CA ASN A 201 -1.43 -4.78 19.04
C ASN A 201 -0.79 -3.51 18.47
N LEU A 202 -0.85 -3.31 17.16
CA LEU A 202 -0.38 -2.06 16.52
C LEU A 202 -1.16 -0.83 17.00
N ASP A 203 -2.49 -0.95 17.11
CA ASP A 203 -3.34 0.17 17.53
C ASP A 203 -3.07 0.61 18.98
N LYS A 204 -2.50 -0.27 19.81
CA LYS A 204 -2.08 0.02 21.20
C LYS A 204 -0.70 0.68 21.31
N VAL A 205 0.06 0.79 20.21
CA VAL A 205 1.38 1.43 20.24
C VAL A 205 1.22 2.94 20.35
N GLU A 206 1.66 3.52 21.48
CA GLU A 206 1.54 4.96 21.76
C GLU A 206 2.47 5.81 20.88
N ASP A 207 3.72 5.35 20.64
CA ASP A 207 4.65 6.06 19.76
C ASP A 207 4.22 5.94 18.30
N SER A 208 3.62 7.01 17.77
CA SER A 208 3.19 7.12 16.37
C SER A 208 4.29 6.77 15.35
N ALA A 209 5.56 7.08 15.63
CA ALA A 209 6.65 6.77 14.72
C ALA A 209 6.93 5.26 14.68
N MET A 210 6.90 4.61 15.85
CA MET A 210 7.03 3.15 15.95
C MET A 210 5.82 2.45 15.33
N ARG A 211 4.61 2.94 15.60
CA ARG A 211 3.36 2.41 15.02
C ARG A 211 3.39 2.45 13.49
N LEU A 212 3.86 3.54 12.89
CA LEU A 212 4.04 3.65 11.43
C LEU A 212 5.00 2.60 10.87
N ILE A 213 6.13 2.35 11.54
CA ILE A 213 7.13 1.37 11.10
C ILE A 213 6.56 -0.03 11.18
N GLN A 214 5.97 -0.42 12.31
CA GLN A 214 5.40 -1.75 12.49
C GLN A 214 4.25 -2.00 11.52
N ARG A 215 3.36 -1.01 11.33
CA ARG A 215 2.27 -1.11 10.36
C ARG A 215 2.79 -1.21 8.92
N HIS A 216 3.88 -0.50 8.58
CA HIS A 216 4.52 -0.65 7.27
C HIS A 216 5.02 -2.09 7.02
N GLN A 217 5.59 -2.74 8.03
CA GLN A 217 6.05 -4.13 7.95
C GLN A 217 4.88 -5.09 7.79
N VAL A 218 3.87 -4.99 8.66
CA VAL A 218 2.66 -5.84 8.62
C VAL A 218 1.94 -5.74 7.28
N ILE A 219 1.77 -4.54 6.72
CA ILE A 219 1.18 -4.38 5.37
C ILE A 219 1.98 -5.11 4.30
N GLY A 220 3.32 -5.12 4.41
CA GLY A 220 4.22 -5.81 3.48
C GLY A 220 4.15 -7.32 3.58
N GLU A 221 3.96 -7.86 4.78
CA GLU A 221 3.86 -9.31 5.04
C GLU A 221 2.50 -9.90 4.61
N MET A 222 1.44 -9.09 4.54
CA MET A 222 0.09 -9.53 4.15
C MET A 222 -0.07 -9.92 2.67
N VAL A 223 0.93 -9.67 1.80
CA VAL A 223 0.81 -9.77 0.34
C VAL A 223 0.73 -11.21 -0.21
N ASP A 224 1.04 -12.24 0.60
CA ASP A 224 1.37 -13.59 0.10
C ASP A 224 0.32 -14.71 0.27
N ASN A 225 -1.00 -14.43 0.39
CA ASN A 225 -2.00 -15.46 0.79
C ASN A 225 -3.03 -15.92 -0.28
N GLU A 226 -3.55 -17.15 -0.13
CA GLU A 226 -4.47 -17.90 -1.02
C GLU A 226 -5.83 -17.21 -1.34
N VAL A 227 -6.47 -17.58 -2.45
CA VAL A 227 -7.60 -16.87 -3.11
C VAL A 227 -8.80 -16.49 -2.21
N GLY A 228 -9.25 -17.36 -1.30
CA GLY A 228 -10.38 -17.06 -0.40
C GLY A 228 -9.99 -16.23 0.83
N SER A 229 -8.80 -16.49 1.38
CA SER A 229 -8.21 -15.63 2.41
C SER A 229 -7.72 -14.29 1.82
N ALA A 230 -7.49 -14.21 0.51
CA ALA A 230 -6.97 -13.03 -0.17
C ALA A 230 -7.95 -11.86 -0.17
N TYR A 231 -9.27 -12.10 -0.18
CA TYR A 231 -10.23 -11.01 -0.03
C TYR A 231 -10.21 -10.43 1.38
N ILE A 232 -10.35 -11.28 2.40
CA ILE A 232 -10.33 -10.86 3.79
C ILE A 232 -8.99 -10.19 4.14
N ALA A 233 -7.88 -10.83 3.79
CA ALA A 233 -6.55 -10.27 3.98
C ALA A 233 -6.40 -8.95 3.22
N GLY A 234 -6.91 -8.87 1.98
CA GLY A 234 -6.89 -7.63 1.19
C GLY A 234 -7.68 -6.49 1.83
N ALA A 235 -8.85 -6.76 2.38
CA ALA A 235 -9.66 -5.74 3.05
C ALA A 235 -9.06 -5.32 4.41
N ILE A 236 -8.49 -6.27 5.18
CA ILE A 236 -7.69 -5.94 6.38
C ILE A 236 -6.47 -5.08 5.99
N GLN A 237 -5.78 -5.44 4.91
CA GLN A 237 -4.64 -4.69 4.39
C GLN A 237 -5.05 -3.27 3.98
N VAL A 238 -6.21 -3.10 3.32
CA VAL A 238 -6.76 -1.77 2.99
C VAL A 238 -6.99 -0.95 4.26
N ILE A 239 -7.58 -1.53 5.31
CA ILE A 239 -7.78 -0.84 6.60
C ILE A 239 -6.44 -0.41 7.21
N GLU A 240 -5.43 -1.29 7.23
CA GLU A 240 -4.11 -0.92 7.75
C GLU A 240 -3.41 0.12 6.87
N ILE A 241 -3.61 0.10 5.55
CA ILE A 241 -3.15 1.17 4.66
C ILE A 241 -3.79 2.51 5.02
N LEU A 242 -5.10 2.52 5.26
CA LEU A 242 -5.83 3.73 5.65
C LEU A 242 -5.31 4.27 6.98
N LYS A 243 -5.18 3.43 8.01
CA LYS A 243 -4.60 3.83 9.30
C LYS A 243 -3.16 4.32 9.16
N PHE A 244 -2.34 3.68 8.32
CA PHE A 244 -0.99 4.16 8.01
C PHE A 244 -1.03 5.57 7.41
N ALA A 245 -1.89 5.81 6.43
CA ALA A 245 -2.01 7.12 5.78
C ALA A 245 -2.51 8.20 6.77
N MET A 246 -3.45 7.84 7.65
CA MET A 246 -3.94 8.72 8.72
C MET A 246 -2.82 9.10 9.69
N ASP A 247 -2.07 8.12 10.22
CA ASP A 247 -0.91 8.38 11.09
C ASP A 247 0.15 9.21 10.37
N TRP A 248 0.45 8.89 9.11
CA TRP A 248 1.42 9.62 8.30
C TRP A 248 1.02 11.08 8.10
N ASN A 249 -0.25 11.35 7.84
CA ASN A 249 -0.79 12.69 7.71
C ASN A 249 -0.91 13.41 9.06
N GLY A 250 -1.07 12.67 10.17
CA GLY A 250 -1.00 13.19 11.53
C GLY A 250 0.38 13.74 11.92
N THR A 251 1.46 13.27 11.27
CA THR A 251 2.82 13.80 11.50
C THR A 251 3.10 15.19 10.92
N ARG A 252 2.08 15.96 10.51
CA ARG A 252 2.22 17.34 9.99
C ARG A 252 2.67 18.31 11.09
N GLY A 253 3.39 19.37 10.71
CA GLY A 253 3.87 20.42 11.63
C GLY A 253 5.39 20.52 11.76
N GLU A 254 5.85 21.22 12.80
CA GLU A 254 7.27 21.39 13.10
C GLU A 254 7.91 20.02 13.39
N GLY A 255 9.06 19.74 12.77
CA GLY A 255 9.73 18.44 12.89
C GLY A 255 9.18 17.32 11.99
N SER A 256 8.09 17.53 11.26
CA SER A 256 7.49 16.53 10.33
C SER A 256 8.50 15.95 9.34
N LYS A 257 9.32 16.80 8.71
CA LYS A 257 10.39 16.37 7.79
C LYS A 257 11.38 15.43 8.47
N ARG A 258 11.79 15.75 9.71
CA ARG A 258 12.71 14.93 10.49
C ARG A 258 12.07 13.60 10.86
N GLY A 259 10.81 13.60 11.30
CA GLY A 259 10.05 12.38 11.61
C GLY A 259 9.93 11.44 10.41
N LYS A 260 9.55 11.98 9.24
CA LYS A 260 9.46 11.22 7.98
C LYS A 260 10.81 10.68 7.52
N THR A 261 11.89 11.46 7.65
CA THR A 261 13.26 10.97 7.38
C THR A 261 13.63 9.82 8.31
N GLN A 262 13.34 9.93 9.61
CA GLN A 262 13.60 8.86 10.58
C GLN A 262 12.77 7.61 10.30
N PHE A 263 11.50 7.77 9.90
CA PHE A 263 10.68 6.65 9.43
C PHE A 263 11.38 5.88 8.31
N TYR A 264 11.80 6.56 7.23
CA TYR A 264 12.44 5.88 6.11
C TYR A 264 13.73 5.18 6.51
N ILE A 265 14.57 5.83 7.34
CA ILE A 265 15.80 5.22 7.83
C ILE A 265 15.49 3.94 8.62
N ARG A 266 14.58 4.00 9.59
CA ARG A 266 14.25 2.84 10.45
C ARG A 266 13.54 1.73 9.66
N ALA A 267 12.62 2.08 8.78
CA ALA A 267 11.94 1.10 7.92
C ALA A 267 12.93 0.41 6.97
N PHE A 268 13.91 1.12 6.41
CA PHE A 268 15.00 0.51 5.63
C PHE A 268 15.87 -0.42 6.49
N GLN A 269 16.24 0.01 7.70
CA GLN A 269 17.02 -0.79 8.65
C GLN A 269 16.29 -2.07 9.09
N ASN A 270 14.97 -2.13 8.97
CA ASN A 270 14.16 -3.30 9.29
C ASN A 270 13.76 -4.11 8.04
N CYS A 271 14.15 -3.68 6.84
CA CYS A 271 13.76 -4.31 5.59
C CYS A 271 14.74 -5.44 5.22
N PRO A 272 14.29 -6.67 4.97
CA PRO A 272 15.12 -7.70 4.36
C PRO A 272 15.63 -7.25 2.97
N PRO A 273 16.90 -7.53 2.60
CA PRO A 273 17.90 -8.31 3.33
C PRO A 273 18.75 -7.49 4.32
N TYR A 274 18.55 -6.18 4.44
CA TYR A 274 19.41 -5.30 5.22
C TYR A 274 19.25 -5.44 6.74
N ALA A 275 18.12 -5.97 7.20
CA ALA A 275 17.77 -6.06 8.61
C ALA A 275 18.85 -6.74 9.50
N GLU A 276 19.49 -7.79 8.99
CA GLU A 276 20.54 -8.51 9.72
C GLU A 276 21.71 -7.60 10.08
N ALA A 277 22.14 -6.76 9.14
CA ALA A 277 23.28 -5.87 9.32
C ALA A 277 23.05 -4.80 10.38
N TYR A 278 21.79 -4.50 10.75
CA TYR A 278 21.46 -3.47 11.72
C TYR A 278 21.03 -4.01 13.10
N ARG A 279 20.79 -5.32 13.24
CA ARG A 279 20.15 -5.90 14.44
C ARG A 279 20.94 -5.64 15.72
N THR A 280 22.26 -5.76 15.67
CA THR A 280 23.16 -5.67 16.84
C THR A 280 23.92 -4.35 16.95
N LEU A 281 23.76 -3.44 15.98
CA LEU A 281 24.52 -2.20 15.92
C LEU A 281 23.93 -1.09 16.80
N GLY A 282 24.82 -0.36 17.48
CA GLY A 282 24.46 0.87 18.18
C GLY A 282 24.22 2.06 17.23
N ASP A 283 23.64 3.15 17.74
CA ASP A 283 23.22 4.31 16.93
C ASP A 283 24.35 4.91 16.06
N LYS A 284 25.58 4.94 16.56
CA LYS A 284 26.73 5.48 15.82
C LYS A 284 27.10 4.57 14.65
N GLU A 285 27.16 3.26 14.89
CA GLU A 285 27.49 2.23 13.89
C GLU A 285 26.40 2.14 12.83
N ARG A 286 25.12 2.22 13.23
CA ARG A 286 23.98 2.27 12.31
C ARG A 286 24.09 3.41 11.29
N ARG A 287 24.63 4.57 11.69
CA ARG A 287 24.86 5.68 10.75
C ARG A 287 25.97 5.38 9.76
N THR A 288 27.08 4.80 10.23
CA THR A 288 28.19 4.38 9.35
C THR A 288 27.71 3.37 8.31
N VAL A 289 27.00 2.32 8.74
CA VAL A 289 26.48 1.29 7.83
C VAL A 289 25.38 1.84 6.90
N LEU A 290 24.59 2.83 7.34
CA LEU A 290 23.66 3.53 6.44
C LEU A 290 24.39 4.31 5.34
N GLU A 291 25.53 4.94 5.63
CA GLU A 291 26.32 5.62 4.60
C GLU A 291 26.95 4.63 3.62
N GLU A 292 27.35 3.44 4.08
CA GLU A 292 27.79 2.34 3.20
C GLU A 292 26.65 1.87 2.28
N HIS A 293 25.42 1.82 2.79
CA HIS A 293 24.22 1.46 2.04
C HIS A 293 23.51 2.64 1.37
N LYS A 294 24.13 3.83 1.26
CA LYS A 294 23.46 5.05 0.81
C LYS A 294 22.72 4.94 -0.52
N ASN A 295 23.33 4.27 -1.50
CA ASN A 295 22.72 4.06 -2.82
C ASN A 295 21.50 3.13 -2.77
N ALA A 296 21.60 2.05 -1.97
CA ALA A 296 20.50 1.12 -1.74
C ALA A 296 19.35 1.80 -1.01
N PHE A 297 19.66 2.56 0.05
CA PHE A 297 18.69 3.37 0.79
C PHE A 297 17.99 4.38 -0.11
N ALA A 298 18.72 5.14 -0.92
CA ALA A 298 18.11 6.12 -1.83
C ALA A 298 17.15 5.48 -2.84
N THR A 299 17.53 4.32 -3.39
CA THR A 299 16.68 3.56 -4.32
C THR A 299 15.44 3.00 -3.64
N TRP A 300 15.60 2.37 -2.47
CA TRP A 300 14.50 1.85 -1.67
C TRP A 300 13.55 2.97 -1.24
N LYS A 301 14.09 4.12 -0.81
CA LYS A 301 13.29 5.28 -0.39
C LYS A 301 12.44 5.79 -1.54
N LYS A 302 13.00 5.97 -2.74
CA LYS A 302 12.25 6.42 -3.92
C LYS A 302 11.08 5.49 -4.25
N ARG A 303 11.26 4.17 -4.13
CA ARG A 303 10.17 3.18 -4.31
C ARG A 303 9.10 3.33 -3.22
N ASN A 304 9.52 3.53 -1.97
CA ASN A 304 8.59 3.69 -0.86
C ASN A 304 7.87 5.04 -0.84
N GLU A 305 8.44 6.10 -1.40
CA GLU A 305 7.73 7.37 -1.61
C GLU A 305 6.52 7.19 -2.56
N ILE A 306 6.65 6.34 -3.59
CA ILE A 306 5.53 5.98 -4.48
C ILE A 306 4.46 5.20 -3.70
N VAL A 307 4.88 4.23 -2.86
CA VAL A 307 3.97 3.47 -2.00
C VAL A 307 3.21 4.40 -1.05
N VAL A 308 3.90 5.29 -0.34
CA VAL A 308 3.27 6.27 0.56
C VAL A 308 2.28 7.16 -0.20
N THR A 309 2.61 7.58 -1.41
CA THR A 309 1.72 8.36 -2.28
C THR A 309 0.45 7.57 -2.61
N ALA A 310 0.58 6.29 -2.97
CA ALA A 310 -0.56 5.42 -3.25
C ALA A 310 -1.46 5.20 -2.01
N ARG A 311 -0.86 5.05 -0.82
CA ARG A 311 -1.60 4.94 0.45
C ARG A 311 -2.39 6.22 0.76
N ASN A 312 -1.79 7.39 0.57
CA ASN A 312 -2.50 8.67 0.76
C ASN A 312 -3.63 8.86 -0.25
N ARG A 313 -3.41 8.47 -1.51
CA ARG A 313 -4.47 8.46 -2.52
C ARG A 313 -5.63 7.54 -2.14
N LEU A 314 -5.35 6.37 -1.55
CA LEU A 314 -6.40 5.49 -1.05
C LEU A 314 -7.19 6.14 0.10
N LEU A 315 -6.52 6.88 0.99
CA LEU A 315 -7.19 7.66 2.02
C LEU A 315 -8.08 8.76 1.43
N THR A 316 -7.64 9.46 0.38
CA THR A 316 -8.46 10.45 -0.33
C THR A 316 -9.72 9.80 -0.93
N LEU A 317 -9.60 8.62 -1.54
CA LEU A 317 -10.77 7.87 -2.03
C LEU A 317 -11.69 7.43 -0.89
N TYR A 318 -11.15 6.95 0.22
CA TYR A 318 -11.95 6.58 1.39
C TYR A 318 -12.69 7.78 1.96
N ASN A 319 -12.03 8.93 2.05
CA ASN A 319 -12.68 10.16 2.49
C ASN A 319 -13.79 10.60 1.55
N ALA A 320 -13.66 10.40 0.23
CA ALA A 320 -14.69 10.74 -0.74
C ALA A 320 -15.85 9.74 -0.81
N PHE A 321 -15.57 8.43 -0.79
CA PHE A 321 -16.53 7.36 -1.11
C PHE A 321 -16.81 6.38 0.06
N GLY A 322 -16.08 6.49 1.16
CA GLY A 322 -16.27 5.69 2.36
C GLY A 322 -15.97 4.20 2.20
N CYS A 323 -16.80 3.36 2.83
CA CYS A 323 -16.63 1.90 2.87
C CYS A 323 -16.67 1.23 1.48
N ALA A 324 -17.20 1.91 0.46
CA ALA A 324 -17.16 1.46 -0.92
C ALA A 324 -15.74 1.09 -1.38
N VAL A 325 -14.74 1.84 -0.91
CA VAL A 325 -13.31 1.61 -1.20
C VAL A 325 -12.80 0.31 -0.57
N ILE A 326 -13.34 -0.10 0.57
CA ILE A 326 -12.94 -1.33 1.27
C ILE A 326 -13.62 -2.56 0.66
N VAL A 327 -14.87 -2.40 0.19
CA VAL A 327 -15.65 -3.48 -0.44
C VAL A 327 -15.07 -3.89 -1.79
N ASP A 328 -14.61 -2.94 -2.60
CA ASP A 328 -14.12 -3.24 -3.95
C ASP A 328 -12.64 -3.75 -3.92
N PRO A 329 -12.38 -5.00 -4.37
CA PRO A 329 -11.04 -5.58 -4.38
C PRO A 329 -10.01 -4.83 -5.23
N PHE A 330 -10.44 -3.95 -6.14
CA PHE A 330 -9.54 -3.19 -7.01
C PHE A 330 -8.62 -2.28 -6.21
N TRP A 331 -9.10 -1.65 -5.12
CA TRP A 331 -8.40 -0.58 -4.40
C TRP A 331 -7.25 -1.04 -3.49
N ARG A 332 -6.73 -2.26 -3.70
CA ARG A 332 -5.53 -2.76 -3.03
C ARG A 332 -4.28 -2.03 -3.51
N LEU A 333 -3.25 -1.99 -2.66
CA LEU A 333 -2.00 -1.25 -2.92
C LEU A 333 -1.29 -1.69 -4.21
N ASP A 334 -1.33 -2.97 -4.53
CA ASP A 334 -0.72 -3.54 -5.74
C ASP A 334 -1.31 -2.97 -7.03
N SER A 335 -2.61 -2.63 -6.99
CA SER A 335 -3.28 -1.92 -8.08
C SER A 335 -2.93 -0.44 -8.05
N MET A 336 -2.93 0.19 -6.88
CA MET A 336 -2.80 1.65 -6.76
C MET A 336 -1.39 2.19 -7.03
N GLY A 337 -0.33 1.45 -6.66
CA GLY A 337 1.05 1.92 -6.76
C GLY A 337 1.59 1.95 -8.19
N ASN A 338 1.26 0.94 -9.00
CA ASN A 338 1.83 0.76 -10.34
C ASN A 338 0.80 0.76 -11.48
N ARG A 339 -0.50 0.59 -11.19
CA ARG A 339 -1.54 0.50 -12.23
C ARG A 339 -2.37 1.76 -12.38
N CYS A 340 -2.32 2.67 -11.41
CA CYS A 340 -3.05 3.92 -11.55
C CYS A 340 -2.59 4.70 -12.78
N SER A 341 -3.54 5.12 -13.60
CA SER A 341 -3.26 5.95 -14.76
C SER A 341 -2.70 7.31 -14.33
N ARG A 342 -1.94 7.97 -15.23
CA ARG A 342 -1.43 9.34 -14.96
C ARG A 342 -2.55 10.37 -14.81
N SER A 343 -3.71 10.11 -15.42
CA SER A 343 -4.89 10.95 -15.33
C SER A 343 -5.84 10.56 -14.19
N PHE A 344 -5.52 9.56 -13.38
CA PHE A 344 -6.41 9.03 -12.35
C PHE A 344 -6.97 10.11 -11.42
N THR A 345 -6.10 10.91 -10.79
CA THR A 345 -6.49 12.00 -9.89
C THR A 345 -7.49 12.96 -10.55
N ALA A 346 -7.19 13.41 -11.76
CA ALA A 346 -8.04 14.36 -12.48
C ALA A 346 -9.39 13.74 -12.90
N VAL A 347 -9.41 12.44 -13.25
CA VAL A 347 -10.67 11.73 -13.55
C VAL A 347 -11.52 11.60 -12.29
N VAL A 348 -10.92 11.22 -11.15
CA VAL A 348 -11.64 11.14 -9.85
C VAL A 348 -12.22 12.49 -9.45
N GLU A 349 -11.45 13.58 -9.57
CA GLU A 349 -11.93 14.93 -9.29
C GLU A 349 -13.14 15.31 -10.15
N ARG A 350 -13.10 15.05 -11.46
CA ARG A 350 -14.23 15.38 -12.34
C ARG A 350 -15.44 14.50 -12.10
N VAL A 351 -15.24 13.20 -11.84
CA VAL A 351 -16.32 12.27 -11.51
C VAL A 351 -16.99 12.68 -10.20
N TYR A 352 -16.19 12.96 -9.16
CA TYR A 352 -16.69 13.40 -7.85
C TYR A 352 -17.43 14.74 -7.96
N ALA A 353 -16.87 15.73 -8.65
CA ALA A 353 -17.54 17.00 -8.89
C ALA A 353 -18.88 16.81 -9.62
N ARG A 354 -18.93 15.94 -10.63
CA ARG A 354 -20.17 15.65 -11.36
C ARG A 354 -21.25 15.05 -10.45
N MET A 355 -20.88 14.11 -9.56
CA MET A 355 -21.81 13.57 -8.56
C MET A 355 -22.32 14.64 -7.61
N CYS A 356 -21.47 15.61 -7.25
CA CYS A 356 -21.86 16.73 -6.41
C CYS A 356 -22.77 17.73 -7.12
N ASP A 357 -22.59 17.95 -8.43
CA ASP A 357 -23.43 18.85 -9.20
C ASP A 357 -24.83 18.28 -9.46
N GLU A 358 -24.97 16.96 -9.52
CA GLU A 358 -26.24 16.27 -9.81
C GLU A 358 -27.13 16.05 -8.56
N SER A 359 -26.58 16.18 -7.35
CA SER A 359 -27.33 16.03 -6.10
C SER A 359 -27.62 17.37 -5.45
N GLU A 360 -28.86 17.58 -4.99
CA GLU A 360 -29.22 18.75 -4.18
C GLU A 360 -28.46 18.78 -2.84
N ASP A 361 -28.12 17.59 -2.30
CA ASP A 361 -27.31 17.42 -1.10
C ASP A 361 -26.30 16.26 -1.28
N PRO A 362 -25.14 16.54 -1.90
CA PRO A 362 -24.13 15.51 -2.20
C PRO A 362 -23.62 14.81 -0.95
N ALA A 363 -23.50 15.52 0.16
CA ALA A 363 -22.99 14.97 1.40
C ALA A 363 -23.96 13.91 1.96
N SER A 364 -25.27 14.18 1.92
CA SER A 364 -26.28 13.18 2.33
C SER A 364 -26.32 11.97 1.39
N THR A 365 -26.21 12.17 0.08
CA THR A 365 -26.13 11.06 -0.88
C THR A 365 -24.92 10.16 -0.61
N LEU A 366 -23.73 10.76 -0.44
CA LEU A 366 -22.50 10.02 -0.16
C LEU A 366 -22.54 9.30 1.20
N LYS A 367 -23.18 9.91 2.22
CA LYS A 367 -23.41 9.27 3.52
C LYS A 367 -24.30 8.03 3.42
N GLU A 368 -25.38 8.10 2.63
CA GLU A 368 -26.25 6.94 2.43
C GLU A 368 -25.52 5.84 1.64
N HIS A 369 -24.78 6.19 0.57
CA HIS A 369 -23.92 5.25 -0.15
C HIS A 369 -22.93 4.54 0.79
N ASN A 370 -22.28 5.31 1.68
CA ASN A 370 -21.35 4.77 2.67
C ASN A 370 -22.05 3.84 3.67
N LYS A 371 -23.24 4.21 4.17
CA LYS A 371 -24.01 3.37 5.10
C LYS A 371 -24.41 2.04 4.47
N VAL A 372 -24.81 2.05 3.20
CA VAL A 372 -25.15 0.82 2.46
C VAL A 372 -23.89 -0.02 2.22
N ALA A 373 -22.78 0.59 1.78
CA ALA A 373 -21.51 -0.10 1.58
C ALA A 373 -20.96 -0.69 2.88
N TYR A 374 -21.07 0.02 4.01
CA TYR A 374 -20.72 -0.48 5.33
C TYR A 374 -21.56 -1.69 5.72
N THR A 375 -22.87 -1.66 5.41
CA THR A 375 -23.77 -2.78 5.68
C THR A 375 -23.39 -4.00 4.85
N ALA A 376 -23.11 -3.82 3.55
CA ALA A 376 -22.61 -4.87 2.66
C ALA A 376 -21.30 -5.46 3.19
N LEU A 377 -20.32 -4.61 3.53
CA LEU A 377 -19.05 -5.00 4.12
C LEU A 377 -19.25 -5.87 5.37
N LYS A 378 -20.05 -5.40 6.34
CA LYS A 378 -20.34 -6.14 7.57
C LYS A 378 -20.96 -7.52 7.28
N ARG A 379 -21.87 -7.61 6.31
CA ARG A 379 -22.53 -8.86 5.90
C ARG A 379 -21.54 -9.82 5.23
N ILE A 380 -20.74 -9.35 4.27
CA ILE A 380 -19.67 -10.15 3.64
C ILE A 380 -18.77 -10.76 4.72
N PHE A 381 -18.29 -9.96 5.66
CA PHE A 381 -17.40 -10.44 6.73
C PHE A 381 -18.07 -11.39 7.72
N THR A 382 -19.38 -11.20 7.97
CA THR A 382 -20.18 -12.12 8.79
C THR A 382 -20.34 -13.48 8.10
N VAL A 383 -20.47 -13.51 6.77
CA VAL A 383 -20.65 -14.74 5.99
C VAL A 383 -19.34 -15.48 5.77
N VAL A 384 -18.27 -14.79 5.37
CA VAL A 384 -17.01 -15.43 4.96
C VAL A 384 -16.12 -15.80 6.15
N HIS A 385 -16.28 -15.15 7.30
CA HIS A 385 -15.36 -15.33 8.42
C HIS A 385 -16.03 -15.43 9.79
N SER A 386 -16.15 -14.31 10.51
CA SER A 386 -16.62 -14.30 11.90
C SER A 386 -17.19 -12.94 12.31
N GLN A 387 -18.06 -12.95 13.31
CA GLN A 387 -18.62 -11.74 13.91
C GLN A 387 -17.55 -10.83 14.52
N GLN A 388 -16.43 -11.39 15.00
CA GLN A 388 -15.33 -10.61 15.59
C GLN A 388 -14.68 -9.69 14.55
N LEU A 389 -14.43 -10.19 13.35
CA LEU A 389 -13.85 -9.39 12.28
C LEU A 389 -14.84 -8.33 11.78
N ALA A 390 -16.12 -8.69 11.64
CA ALA A 390 -17.17 -7.72 11.33
C ALA A 390 -17.26 -6.61 12.40
N ALA A 391 -17.08 -6.93 13.68
CA ALA A 391 -17.03 -5.95 14.77
C ALA A 391 -15.79 -5.06 14.68
N LYS A 392 -14.62 -5.62 14.41
CA LYS A 392 -13.37 -4.86 14.24
C LYS A 392 -13.46 -3.84 13.11
N ILE A 393 -14.03 -4.23 11.97
CA ILE A 393 -14.29 -3.32 10.84
C ILE A 393 -15.29 -2.25 11.26
N GLY A 394 -16.34 -2.63 12.00
CA GLY A 394 -17.29 -1.69 12.58
C GLY A 394 -16.63 -0.63 13.46
N ASN A 395 -15.70 -1.03 14.33
CA ASN A 395 -14.95 -0.10 15.16
C ASN A 395 -14.09 0.84 14.31
N PHE A 396 -13.35 0.31 13.33
CA PHE A 396 -12.55 1.15 12.42
C PHE A 396 -13.40 2.21 11.71
N VAL A 397 -14.53 1.82 11.11
CA VAL A 397 -15.40 2.75 10.37
C VAL A 397 -16.01 3.80 11.30
N LYS A 398 -16.35 3.41 12.53
CA LYS A 398 -16.87 4.32 13.55
C LYS A 398 -15.82 5.31 14.04
N ASP A 399 -14.61 4.84 14.29
CA ASP A 399 -13.51 5.66 14.84
C ASP A 399 -12.88 6.56 13.76
N HIS A 400 -13.06 6.21 12.50
CA HIS A 400 -12.51 6.90 11.34
C HIS A 400 -13.59 7.14 10.27
N GLU A 401 -14.63 7.88 10.63
CA GLU A 401 -15.70 8.24 9.69
C GLU A 401 -15.12 9.02 8.49
N PRO A 402 -15.49 8.67 7.24
CA PRO A 402 -15.03 9.42 6.07
C PRO A 402 -15.54 10.86 6.11
N THR A 403 -14.73 11.80 5.61
CA THR A 403 -15.09 13.23 5.62
C THR A 403 -16.11 13.62 4.57
N PHE A 404 -16.34 12.76 3.58
CA PHE A 404 -17.12 13.03 2.37
C PHE A 404 -16.60 14.25 1.61
N ALA A 405 -15.29 14.43 1.60
CA ALA A 405 -14.58 15.48 0.88
C ALA A 405 -13.41 14.89 0.10
N LEU A 406 -13.13 15.44 -1.09
CA LEU A 406 -12.03 15.03 -1.93
C LEU A 406 -10.83 15.97 -1.75
N ASP A 407 -9.91 15.59 -0.86
CA ASP A 407 -8.69 16.35 -0.54
C ASP A 407 -7.42 15.53 -0.87
N TRP A 408 -6.59 16.02 -1.78
CA TRP A 408 -5.35 15.37 -2.26
C TRP A 408 -4.08 15.71 -1.47
#